data_AF-A0A7C5Y3Y1-F1
#
_entry.id   AF-A0A7C5Y3Y1-F1
#
_cell.length_a   1.000
_cell.length_b   1.000
_cell.length_c   1.000
_cell.angle_alpha   90.00
_cell.angle_beta   90.00
_cell.angle_gamma   90.00
#
_symmetry.space_group_name_H-M   'P 1'
#
loop_
_entity.id
_entity.type
_entity.pdbx_description
1 polymer ?
#
loop_
_entity_poly.entity_id
_entity_poly.type
_entity_poly.pdbx_seq_one_letter_code
_entity_poly.pdbx_strand_id
1 'polypeptide(L)'
;MKQILLRLLLVTLLLTPLIGRVLILPATIILYTGSSMKPTIDCGDLIVCISRDYLKYDVGDIVVCTIEPIQYIAHRIIELRGDSIVMKGDNMQLPDPPIDKNYIKYVVTAIIPLKLWFPITVAIAILYMALRCGKIVANVRGGKDFEVIIFEASILISIAVISLTPINSTPIQSTIVRPSVNLMEVKILSVSEVMVRYSIQYAYPINVEECLFKIANETIYSKACISDDHTVIVETPLEIYQLAYKKGIEDINFKLKVKFDKGTLEGNYTYKINWRKLNIYVEGEELIIENPNYVSMNISLIKVIYMTIDKAGFTKILRIDYIEPLTVNALSKQVLKIRRESEAINAYVELKYELLEEEVFERKYIKFTG
;
A
#
# COMPACT_ATOMS: atom_id res chain seq x y z
N MET A 1 10.04 -12.99 68.55
CA MET A 1 9.27 -13.82 67.57
C MET A 1 8.06 -13.09 66.97
N LYS A 2 7.00 -12.73 67.73
CA LYS A 2 5.77 -12.12 67.17
C LYS A 2 5.99 -10.84 66.32
N GLN A 3 6.95 -9.99 66.70
CA GLN A 3 7.23 -8.75 65.95
C GLN A 3 7.99 -8.98 64.63
N ILE A 4 8.86 -9.99 64.57
CA ILE A 4 9.60 -10.35 63.35
C ILE A 4 8.62 -10.96 62.34
N LEU A 5 7.71 -11.82 62.81
CA LEU A 5 6.68 -12.43 61.98
C LEU A 5 5.75 -11.38 61.33
N LEU A 6 5.32 -10.37 62.10
CA LEU A 6 4.47 -9.29 61.59
C LEU A 6 5.20 -8.42 60.56
N ARG A 7 6.50 -8.14 60.76
CA ARG A 7 7.33 -7.38 59.81
C ARG A 7 7.51 -8.13 58.49
N LEU A 8 7.82 -9.43 58.57
CA LEU A 8 7.92 -10.28 57.38
C LEU A 8 6.59 -10.28 56.62
N LEU A 9 5.46 -10.43 57.31
CA LEU A 9 4.13 -10.41 56.68
C LEU A 9 3.82 -9.09 55.97
N LEU A 10 4.20 -7.95 56.57
CA LEU A 10 3.96 -6.63 55.98
C LEU A 10 4.86 -6.37 54.75
N VAL A 11 6.13 -6.78 54.81
CA VAL A 11 7.06 -6.70 53.67
C VAL A 11 6.59 -7.61 52.54
N THR A 12 6.17 -8.85 52.83
CA THR A 12 5.61 -9.76 51.82
C THR A 12 4.37 -9.17 51.18
N LEU A 13 3.43 -8.61 51.95
CA LEU A 13 2.20 -7.98 51.42
C LEU A 13 2.47 -6.77 50.51
N LEU A 14 3.55 -6.01 50.77
CA LEU A 14 3.91 -4.85 49.96
C LEU A 14 4.76 -5.22 48.74
N LEU A 15 5.53 -6.31 48.81
CA LEU A 15 6.31 -6.80 47.69
C LEU A 15 5.48 -7.62 46.69
N THR A 16 4.38 -8.25 47.11
CA THR A 16 3.52 -9.05 46.20
C THR A 16 3.03 -8.29 44.95
N PRO A 17 2.54 -7.03 45.02
CA PRO A 17 2.15 -6.29 43.81
C PRO A 17 3.36 -5.93 42.92
N LEU A 18 4.56 -5.79 43.49
CA LEU A 18 5.79 -5.54 42.73
C LEU A 18 6.29 -6.82 42.04
N ILE A 19 6.29 -7.94 42.76
CA ILE A 19 6.69 -9.25 42.24
C ILE A 19 5.76 -9.67 41.10
N GLY A 20 4.45 -9.47 41.25
CA GLY A 20 3.48 -9.77 40.20
C GLY A 20 3.62 -8.96 38.91
N ARG A 21 4.35 -7.84 38.93
CA ARG A 21 4.68 -7.04 37.74
C ARG A 21 5.92 -7.56 37.01
N VAL A 22 6.85 -8.19 37.71
CA VAL A 22 8.15 -8.64 37.17
C VAL A 22 8.13 -10.13 36.83
N LEU A 23 7.44 -10.95 37.64
CA LEU A 23 7.34 -12.39 37.49
C LEU A 23 5.90 -12.79 37.17
N ILE A 24 5.75 -13.72 36.24
CA ILE A 24 4.45 -14.34 35.95
C ILE A 24 4.15 -15.34 37.07
N LEU A 25 3.20 -15.01 37.93
CA LEU A 25 2.75 -15.87 39.03
C LEU A 25 1.47 -16.62 38.62
N PRO A 26 1.16 -17.79 39.21
CA PRO A 26 -0.11 -18.47 38.96
C PRO A 26 -1.34 -17.61 39.28
N ALA A 27 -1.24 -16.79 40.33
CA ALA A 27 -2.22 -15.77 40.69
C ALA A 27 -1.51 -14.54 41.24
N THR A 28 -2.05 -13.35 40.95
CA THR A 28 -1.49 -12.08 41.43
C THR A 28 -2.58 -11.02 41.61
N ILE A 29 -2.25 -9.97 42.35
CA ILE A 29 -3.09 -8.78 42.51
C ILE A 29 -2.33 -7.60 41.90
N ILE A 30 -2.98 -6.90 40.96
CA ILE A 30 -2.39 -5.75 40.26
C ILE A 30 -3.23 -4.52 40.57
N LEU A 31 -2.57 -3.39 40.85
CA LEU A 31 -3.24 -2.09 40.90
C LEU A 31 -3.51 -1.60 39.47
N TYR A 32 -4.77 -1.35 39.14
CA TYR A 32 -5.13 -0.76 37.86
C TYR A 32 -4.95 0.76 37.89
N THR A 33 -4.28 1.30 36.88
CA THR A 33 -3.89 2.72 36.85
C THR A 33 -4.38 3.49 35.62
N GLY A 34 -5.21 2.85 34.79
CA GLY A 34 -5.71 3.43 33.53
C GLY A 34 -7.11 4.03 33.64
N SER A 35 -7.66 4.44 32.50
CA SER A 35 -9.04 4.90 32.33
C SER A 35 -9.77 4.22 31.16
N SER A 36 -9.10 3.31 30.45
CA SER A 36 -9.62 2.63 29.26
C SER A 36 -10.72 1.63 29.57
N MET A 37 -10.80 1.14 30.81
CA MET A 37 -11.79 0.15 31.25
C MET A 37 -12.97 0.75 32.01
N LYS A 38 -13.15 2.06 32.01
CA LYS A 38 -14.35 2.67 32.60
C LYS A 38 -15.62 2.27 31.82
N PRO A 39 -16.76 2.04 32.49
CA PRO A 39 -17.00 2.15 33.93
C PRO A 39 -16.68 0.86 34.73
N THR A 40 -16.17 -0.19 34.08
CA THR A 40 -15.97 -1.51 34.70
C THR A 40 -14.83 -1.55 35.72
N ILE A 41 -13.71 -0.89 35.40
CA ILE A 41 -12.54 -0.79 36.30
C ILE A 41 -12.13 0.68 36.40
N ASP A 42 -12.07 1.20 37.62
CA ASP A 42 -11.62 2.55 37.92
C ASP A 42 -10.14 2.58 38.31
N CYS A 43 -9.49 3.71 38.05
CA CYS A 43 -8.11 3.94 38.50
C CYS A 43 -8.02 3.82 40.03
N GLY A 44 -7.11 2.97 40.50
CA GLY A 44 -6.93 2.63 41.92
C GLY A 44 -7.61 1.33 42.35
N ASP A 45 -8.41 0.69 41.50
CA ASP A 45 -8.95 -0.63 41.79
C ASP A 45 -7.84 -1.70 41.79
N LEU A 46 -8.00 -2.71 42.65
CA LEU A 46 -7.14 -3.90 42.61
C LEU A 46 -7.81 -4.97 41.76
N ILE A 47 -7.13 -5.45 40.73
CA ILE A 47 -7.60 -6.55 39.89
C ILE A 47 -6.91 -7.85 40.31
N VAL A 48 -7.71 -8.89 40.48
CA VAL A 48 -7.24 -10.25 40.79
C VAL A 48 -7.07 -11.01 39.49
N CYS A 49 -5.85 -11.44 39.25
CA CYS A 49 -5.38 -11.96 37.98
C CYS A 49 -4.95 -13.43 38.16
N ILE A 50 -5.46 -14.33 37.31
CA ILE A 50 -5.01 -15.73 37.23
C ILE A 50 -4.26 -15.91 35.92
N SER A 51 -3.11 -16.58 35.95
CA SER A 51 -2.31 -16.79 34.74
C SER A 51 -3.12 -17.57 33.70
N ARG A 52 -2.95 -17.19 32.42
CA ARG A 52 -3.59 -17.86 31.28
C ARG A 52 -3.30 -19.37 31.23
N ASP A 53 -2.18 -19.80 31.82
CA ASP A 53 -1.76 -21.20 31.83
C ASP A 53 -2.64 -22.05 32.76
N TYR A 54 -3.35 -21.40 33.70
CA TYR A 54 -4.20 -22.03 34.69
C TYR A 54 -5.68 -21.74 34.49
N LEU A 55 -6.03 -20.62 33.84
CA LEU A 55 -7.41 -20.25 33.56
C LEU A 55 -7.59 -19.96 32.07
N LYS A 56 -8.51 -20.70 31.45
CA LYS A 56 -8.96 -20.42 30.08
C LYS A 56 -9.75 -19.12 30.06
N TYR A 57 -9.65 -18.41 28.95
CA TYR A 57 -10.38 -17.18 28.68
C TYR A 57 -11.27 -17.35 27.45
N ASP A 58 -12.34 -16.57 27.39
CA ASP A 58 -13.27 -16.51 26.27
C ASP A 58 -13.62 -15.07 25.89
N VAL A 59 -14.39 -14.91 24.82
CA VAL A 59 -14.97 -13.63 24.42
C VAL A 59 -15.80 -13.04 25.56
N GLY A 60 -15.52 -11.78 25.90
CA GLY A 60 -16.14 -11.08 27.02
C GLY A 60 -15.25 -11.00 28.26
N ASP A 61 -14.22 -11.82 28.39
CA ASP A 61 -13.29 -11.76 29.53
C ASP A 61 -12.37 -10.54 29.45
N ILE A 62 -11.97 -10.04 30.61
CA ILE A 62 -10.93 -9.00 30.72
C ILE A 62 -9.60 -9.69 30.92
N VAL A 63 -8.64 -9.40 30.07
CA VAL A 63 -7.30 -9.98 30.13
C VAL A 63 -6.24 -8.91 30.27
N VAL A 64 -5.15 -9.26 30.95
CA VAL A 64 -3.95 -8.44 31.04
C VAL A 64 -2.94 -8.98 30.03
N CYS A 65 -2.54 -8.14 29.08
CA CYS A 65 -1.52 -8.47 28.09
C CYS A 65 -0.30 -7.56 28.21
N THR A 66 0.83 -8.08 27.75
CA THR A 66 2.12 -7.39 27.72
C THR A 66 2.35 -6.85 26.30
N ILE A 67 2.52 -5.54 26.14
CA ILE A 67 2.86 -4.96 24.83
C ILE A 67 4.38 -4.80 24.68
N GLU A 68 5.04 -4.37 25.77
CA GLU A 68 6.49 -4.28 25.91
C GLU A 68 6.91 -4.98 27.22
N PRO A 69 8.17 -5.38 27.43
CA PRO A 69 8.59 -6.23 28.56
C PRO A 69 8.17 -5.78 29.98
N ILE A 70 7.72 -4.53 30.15
CA ILE A 70 7.26 -3.96 31.43
C ILE A 70 5.88 -3.29 31.31
N GLN A 71 5.31 -3.24 30.10
CA GLN A 71 4.05 -2.56 29.82
C GLN A 71 2.89 -3.56 29.78
N TYR A 72 2.01 -3.45 30.77
CA TYR A 72 0.79 -4.24 30.88
C TYR A 72 -0.44 -3.39 30.60
N ILE A 73 -1.32 -3.88 29.73
CA ILE A 73 -2.64 -3.29 29.51
C ILE A 73 -3.72 -4.32 29.86
N ALA A 74 -4.86 -3.85 30.36
CA ALA A 74 -6.00 -4.70 30.68
C ALA A 74 -7.20 -4.28 29.83
N HIS A 75 -7.65 -5.14 28.91
CA HIS A 75 -8.78 -4.88 28.00
C HIS A 75 -9.68 -6.11 27.85
N ARG A 76 -10.91 -5.90 27.37
CA ARG A 76 -11.88 -6.96 27.16
C ARG A 76 -11.69 -7.63 25.81
N ILE A 77 -11.70 -8.96 25.77
CA ILE A 77 -11.71 -9.73 24.53
C ILE A 77 -13.07 -9.53 23.85
N ILE A 78 -13.06 -9.03 22.62
CA ILE A 78 -14.27 -8.89 21.80
C ILE A 78 -14.34 -9.93 20.68
N GLU A 79 -13.20 -10.52 20.30
CA GLU A 79 -13.15 -11.52 19.23
C GLU A 79 -11.92 -12.43 19.37
N LEU A 80 -12.09 -13.73 19.11
CA LEU A 80 -11.02 -14.72 19.01
C LEU A 80 -10.85 -15.14 17.54
N ARG A 81 -9.66 -14.90 16.97
CA ARG A 81 -9.34 -15.17 15.55
C ARG A 81 -8.14 -16.10 15.41
N GLY A 82 -8.36 -17.41 15.45
CA GLY A 82 -7.27 -18.40 15.31
C GLY A 82 -6.19 -18.16 16.36
N ASP A 83 -5.00 -17.71 15.95
CA ASP A 83 -3.86 -17.39 16.84
C ASP A 83 -3.82 -15.93 17.31
N SER A 84 -4.73 -15.10 16.80
CA SER A 84 -4.86 -13.69 17.19
C SER A 84 -6.13 -13.43 17.99
N ILE A 85 -6.12 -12.33 18.74
CA ILE A 85 -7.26 -11.84 19.51
C ILE A 85 -7.47 -10.36 19.23
N VAL A 86 -8.72 -9.94 19.23
CA VAL A 86 -9.09 -8.53 19.18
C VAL A 86 -9.65 -8.16 20.54
N MET A 87 -9.07 -7.12 21.13
CA MET A 87 -9.47 -6.61 22.43
C MET A 87 -9.93 -5.16 22.31
N LYS A 88 -10.59 -4.68 23.35
CA LYS A 88 -11.07 -3.31 23.42
C LYS A 88 -11.20 -2.87 24.88
N GLY A 89 -10.74 -1.67 25.18
CA GLY A 89 -11.09 -1.01 26.44
C GLY A 89 -12.58 -0.64 26.47
N ASP A 90 -13.28 -0.90 27.58
CA ASP A 90 -14.71 -0.61 27.71
C ASP A 90 -15.06 0.88 27.45
N ASN A 91 -14.11 1.79 27.70
CA ASN A 91 -14.22 3.23 27.47
C ASN A 91 -13.62 3.69 26.12
N MET A 92 -13.19 2.78 25.25
CA MET A 92 -12.62 3.11 23.95
C MET A 92 -13.69 3.06 22.85
N GLN A 93 -13.56 3.89 21.82
CA GLN A 93 -14.49 3.86 20.68
C GLN A 93 -14.14 2.73 19.70
N LEU A 94 -12.85 2.60 19.39
CA LEU A 94 -12.31 1.61 18.46
C LEU A 94 -11.67 0.45 19.21
N PRO A 95 -11.70 -0.77 18.65
CA PRO A 95 -10.94 -1.90 19.17
C PRO A 95 -9.44 -1.71 18.93
N ASP A 96 -8.64 -2.42 19.72
CA ASP A 96 -7.20 -2.50 19.54
C ASP A 96 -6.86 -3.30 18.26
N PRO A 97 -5.68 -3.07 17.66
CA PRO A 97 -5.16 -3.95 16.63
C PRO A 97 -5.10 -5.41 17.12
N PRO A 98 -5.33 -6.40 16.23
CA PRO A 98 -5.22 -7.81 16.62
C PRO A 98 -3.83 -8.12 17.16
N ILE A 99 -3.75 -8.82 18.29
CA ILE A 99 -2.48 -9.26 18.89
C ILE A 99 -2.39 -10.79 18.98
N ASP A 100 -1.18 -11.33 19.02
CA ASP A 100 -0.95 -12.75 19.24
C ASP A 100 -1.38 -13.14 20.67
N LYS A 101 -2.06 -14.27 20.81
CA LYS A 101 -2.48 -14.83 22.11
C LYS A 101 -1.34 -14.90 23.13
N ASN A 102 -0.10 -15.13 22.70
CA ASN A 102 1.12 -15.23 23.52
C ASN A 102 1.44 -13.97 24.35
N TYR A 103 0.87 -12.83 23.98
CA TYR A 103 1.00 -11.60 24.75
C TYR A 103 0.04 -11.53 25.94
N ILE A 104 -1.04 -12.32 25.99
CA ILE A 104 -1.87 -12.44 27.20
C ILE A 104 -1.02 -13.06 28.32
N LYS A 105 -1.06 -12.48 29.51
CA LYS A 105 -0.43 -13.05 30.71
C LYS A 105 -1.45 -13.53 31.72
N TYR A 106 -2.51 -12.75 31.93
CA TYR A 106 -3.49 -13.04 32.97
C TYR A 106 -4.92 -12.82 32.49
N VAL A 107 -5.84 -13.54 33.14
CA VAL A 107 -7.29 -13.33 33.08
C VAL A 107 -7.73 -12.67 34.38
N VAL A 108 -8.48 -11.58 34.28
CA VAL A 108 -9.02 -10.86 35.44
C VAL A 108 -10.27 -11.57 35.93
N THR A 109 -10.24 -12.01 37.18
CA THR A 109 -11.31 -12.82 37.80
C THR A 109 -12.12 -12.06 38.83
N ALA A 110 -11.54 -11.04 39.45
CA ALA A 110 -12.24 -10.17 40.39
C ALA A 110 -11.66 -8.75 40.34
N ILE A 111 -12.51 -7.78 40.70
CA ILE A 111 -12.16 -6.37 40.82
C ILE A 111 -12.52 -5.96 42.24
N ILE A 112 -11.56 -5.41 42.97
CA ILE A 112 -11.73 -4.90 44.33
C ILE A 112 -11.68 -3.37 44.24
N PRO A 113 -12.82 -2.68 44.39
CA PRO A 113 -12.89 -1.24 44.19
C PRO A 113 -12.00 -0.47 45.18
N LEU A 114 -11.41 0.64 44.73
CA LEU A 114 -10.61 1.55 45.55
C LEU A 114 -11.34 1.94 46.84
N LYS A 115 -12.63 2.25 46.71
CA LYS A 115 -13.50 2.65 47.83
C LYS A 115 -13.66 1.56 48.90
N LEU A 116 -13.40 0.30 48.57
CA LEU A 116 -13.48 -0.82 49.50
C LEU A 116 -12.14 -1.08 50.20
N TRP A 117 -11.07 -1.28 49.42
CA TRP A 117 -9.79 -1.73 50.01
C TRP A 117 -9.03 -0.60 50.70
N PHE A 118 -9.09 0.63 50.18
CA PHE A 118 -8.30 1.74 50.70
C PHE A 118 -8.70 2.17 52.12
N PRO A 119 -9.99 2.31 52.48
CA PRO A 119 -10.37 2.60 53.86
C PRO A 119 -9.96 1.50 54.84
N ILE A 120 -10.03 0.24 54.41
CA ILE A 120 -9.64 -0.92 55.24
C ILE A 120 -8.13 -0.87 55.53
N THR A 121 -7.30 -0.64 54.51
CA THR A 121 -5.85 -0.57 54.70
C THR A 121 -5.45 0.62 55.56
N VAL A 122 -6.08 1.78 55.38
CA VAL A 122 -5.88 2.97 56.23
C VAL A 122 -6.31 2.70 57.67
N ALA A 123 -7.47 2.09 57.89
CA ALA A 123 -7.94 1.76 59.24
C ALA A 123 -6.98 0.79 59.96
N ILE A 124 -6.49 -0.23 59.26
CA ILE A 124 -5.49 -1.17 59.80
C ILE A 124 -4.18 -0.43 60.13
N ALA A 125 -3.72 0.46 59.26
CA ALA A 125 -2.52 1.25 59.49
C ALA A 125 -2.67 2.18 60.70
N ILE A 126 -3.81 2.87 60.83
CA ILE A 126 -4.12 3.73 61.99
C ILE A 126 -4.18 2.90 63.28
N LEU A 127 -4.86 1.75 63.26
CA LEU A 127 -4.94 0.85 64.41
C LEU A 127 -3.54 0.35 64.81
N TYR A 128 -2.73 -0.07 63.85
CA TYR A 128 -1.35 -0.48 64.09
C TYR A 128 -0.53 0.65 64.72
N MET A 129 -0.65 1.87 64.20
CA MET A 129 0.01 3.06 64.73
C MET A 129 -0.46 3.39 66.16
N ALA A 130 -1.76 3.32 66.43
CA ALA A 130 -2.33 3.57 67.75
C ALA A 130 -1.81 2.55 68.78
N LEU A 131 -1.80 1.26 68.43
CA LEU A 131 -1.27 0.18 69.29
C LEU A 131 0.24 0.31 69.54
N ARG A 132 0.98 0.96 68.64
CA ARG A 132 2.43 1.14 68.74
C ARG A 132 2.84 2.51 69.28
N CYS A 133 1.93 3.48 69.32
CA CYS A 133 2.21 4.87 69.71
C CYS A 133 2.92 4.96 71.07
N GLY A 134 2.47 4.20 72.08
CA GLY A 134 3.11 4.20 73.41
C GLY A 134 4.56 3.68 73.41
N LYS A 135 4.89 2.69 72.58
CA LYS A 135 6.26 2.16 72.44
C LYS A 135 7.14 3.05 71.58
N ILE A 136 6.58 3.66 70.54
CA ILE A 136 7.27 4.63 69.69
C ILE A 136 7.65 5.85 70.53
N VAL A 137 6.72 6.40 71.32
CA VAL A 137 6.99 7.53 72.23
C VAL A 137 8.04 7.18 73.29
N ALA A 138 8.01 5.96 73.84
CA ALA A 138 9.03 5.50 74.79
C ALA A 138 10.42 5.34 74.16
N ASN A 139 10.51 4.79 72.94
CA ASN A 139 11.78 4.63 72.21
C ASN A 139 12.35 5.97 71.71
N VAL A 140 11.49 6.90 71.26
CA VAL A 140 11.88 8.27 70.88
C VAL A 140 12.47 9.02 72.09
N ARG A 141 11.88 8.87 73.28
CA ARG A 141 12.44 9.45 74.53
C ARG A 141 13.73 8.76 74.99
N GLY A 142 13.91 7.48 74.67
CA GLY A 142 15.07 6.69 75.07
C GLY A 142 16.26 6.74 74.10
N GLY A 143 16.15 7.45 72.96
CA GLY A 143 17.21 7.62 71.96
C GLY A 143 17.65 6.34 71.25
N LYS A 144 17.05 5.19 71.54
CA LYS A 144 17.36 3.91 70.88
C LYS A 144 16.32 3.63 69.80
N ASP A 145 16.82 3.31 68.62
CA ASP A 145 16.06 2.82 67.44
C ASP A 145 15.25 3.87 66.66
N PHE A 146 15.37 5.17 66.94
CA PHE A 146 14.66 6.21 66.18
C PHE A 146 15.06 6.22 64.69
N GLU A 147 16.36 6.11 64.42
CA GLU A 147 16.91 6.01 63.05
C GLU A 147 16.37 4.79 62.32
N VAL A 148 16.26 3.65 63.01
CA VAL A 148 15.75 2.39 62.46
C VAL A 148 14.26 2.51 62.12
N ILE A 149 13.46 3.17 62.96
CA ILE A 149 12.04 3.37 62.70
C ILE A 149 11.82 4.29 61.50
N ILE A 150 12.58 5.39 61.39
CA ILE A 150 12.52 6.30 60.24
C ILE A 150 12.92 5.56 58.95
N PHE A 151 13.99 4.77 59.00
CA PHE A 151 14.46 3.99 57.87
C PHE A 151 13.46 2.91 57.43
N GLU A 152 12.84 2.20 58.39
CA GLU A 152 11.77 1.24 58.10
C GLU A 152 10.56 1.95 57.44
N ALA A 153 10.15 3.10 57.98
CA ALA A 153 9.03 3.87 57.42
C ALA A 153 9.32 4.40 56.01
N SER A 154 10.54 4.90 55.75
CA SER A 154 10.91 5.41 54.43
C SER A 154 10.93 4.31 53.37
N ILE A 155 11.45 3.12 53.69
CA ILE A 155 11.41 1.96 52.79
C ILE A 155 9.96 1.57 52.45
N LEU A 156 9.10 1.49 53.46
CA LEU A 156 7.69 1.13 53.25
C LEU A 156 6.95 2.17 52.40
N ILE A 157 7.22 3.46 52.62
CA ILE A 157 6.68 4.55 51.79
C ILE A 157 7.22 4.46 50.37
N SER A 158 8.52 4.22 50.17
CA SER A 158 9.09 4.05 48.83
C SER A 158 8.50 2.87 48.06
N ILE A 159 8.32 1.71 48.71
CA ILE A 159 7.66 0.55 48.10
C ILE A 159 6.20 0.87 47.77
N ALA A 160 5.48 1.54 48.66
CA ALA A 160 4.11 1.97 48.41
C ALA A 160 4.02 2.96 47.24
N VAL A 161 4.91 3.95 47.18
CA VAL A 161 4.97 4.93 46.08
C VAL A 161 5.23 4.20 44.75
N ILE A 162 6.24 3.33 44.66
CA ILE A 162 6.54 2.57 43.43
C ILE A 162 5.37 1.66 43.01
N SER A 163 4.70 1.06 43.99
CA SER A 163 3.53 0.19 43.74
C SER A 163 2.32 0.99 43.25
N LEU A 164 2.14 2.21 43.78
CA LEU A 164 0.99 3.07 43.49
C LEU A 164 1.21 4.00 42.29
N THR A 165 2.45 4.27 41.89
CA THR A 165 2.72 5.16 40.75
C THR A 165 2.23 4.51 39.46
N PRO A 166 1.30 5.17 38.72
CA PRO A 166 0.95 4.75 37.37
C PRO A 166 2.22 4.79 36.51
N ILE A 167 2.55 3.66 35.88
CA ILE A 167 3.49 3.68 34.75
C ILE A 167 2.70 4.33 33.62
N ASN A 168 2.82 5.66 33.48
CA ASN A 168 2.21 6.39 32.39
C ASN A 168 2.84 5.90 31.09
N SER A 169 2.11 5.06 30.35
CA SER A 169 2.50 4.70 29.00
C SER A 169 2.31 5.90 28.08
N THR A 170 3.36 6.26 27.34
CA THR A 170 3.16 7.07 26.13
C THR A 170 2.22 6.29 25.20
N PRO A 171 1.17 6.91 24.64
CA PRO A 171 0.30 6.22 23.71
C PRO A 171 1.12 5.68 22.55
N ILE A 172 0.90 4.42 22.20
CA ILE A 172 1.51 3.78 21.02
C ILE A 172 1.09 4.63 19.83
N GLN A 173 2.04 5.33 19.23
CA GLN A 173 1.80 6.00 17.96
C GLN A 173 1.73 4.91 16.90
N SER A 174 0.52 4.49 16.54
CA SER A 174 0.31 3.71 15.32
C SER A 174 0.60 4.62 14.13
N THR A 175 1.79 4.53 13.55
CA THR A 175 2.09 5.22 12.30
C THR A 175 1.32 4.51 11.19
N ILE A 176 0.18 5.07 10.79
CA ILE A 176 -0.48 4.66 9.55
C ILE A 176 0.41 5.15 8.42
N VAL A 177 1.15 4.22 7.82
CA VAL A 177 1.99 4.55 6.67
C VAL A 177 1.06 4.86 5.50
N ARG A 178 1.13 6.10 5.01
CA ARG A 178 0.29 6.55 3.90
C ARG A 178 0.69 5.81 2.62
N PRO A 179 -0.21 5.07 1.96
CA PRO A 179 0.09 4.49 0.67
C PRO A 179 0.31 5.60 -0.37
N SER A 180 1.26 5.39 -1.27
CA SER A 180 1.49 6.31 -2.39
C SER A 180 1.60 5.54 -3.70
N VAL A 181 0.93 6.05 -4.73
CA VAL A 181 0.97 5.54 -6.09
C VAL A 181 1.17 6.73 -7.01
N ASN A 182 2.33 6.81 -7.64
CA ASN A 182 2.70 7.89 -8.53
C ASN A 182 2.87 7.37 -9.96
N LEU A 183 2.34 8.10 -10.94
CA LEU A 183 2.61 7.79 -12.35
C LEU A 183 4.09 7.99 -12.64
N MET A 184 4.72 6.99 -13.27
CA MET A 184 6.08 7.11 -13.79
C MET A 184 6.09 7.36 -15.29
N GLU A 185 5.36 6.55 -16.04
CA GLU A 185 5.43 6.56 -17.50
C GLU A 185 4.11 6.06 -18.10
N VAL A 186 3.75 6.64 -19.26
CA VAL A 186 2.76 6.09 -20.18
C VAL A 186 3.45 5.90 -21.53
N LYS A 187 3.49 4.68 -22.04
CA LYS A 187 4.25 4.36 -23.25
C LYS A 187 3.47 3.41 -24.17
N ILE A 188 3.46 3.71 -25.46
CA ILE A 188 2.91 2.82 -26.48
C ILE A 188 3.89 1.66 -26.69
N LEU A 189 3.41 0.42 -26.54
CA LEU A 189 4.21 -0.78 -26.77
C LEU A 189 4.02 -1.32 -28.20
N SER A 190 2.76 -1.36 -28.64
CA SER A 190 2.36 -1.89 -29.94
C SER A 190 1.10 -1.17 -30.43
N VAL A 191 0.58 -1.54 -31.61
CA VAL A 191 -0.67 -1.00 -32.15
C VAL A 191 -1.87 -1.34 -31.25
N SER A 192 -1.78 -2.36 -30.39
CA SER A 192 -2.89 -2.81 -29.55
C SER A 192 -2.64 -2.61 -28.06
N GLU A 193 -1.50 -2.07 -27.65
CA GLU A 193 -1.10 -2.06 -26.24
C GLU A 193 -0.41 -0.76 -25.83
N VAL A 194 -0.90 -0.19 -24.73
CA VAL A 194 -0.31 0.96 -24.04
C VAL A 194 0.03 0.54 -22.61
N MET A 195 1.27 0.79 -22.21
CA MET A 195 1.76 0.56 -20.87
C MET A 195 1.55 1.78 -19.99
N VAL A 196 1.06 1.57 -18.77
CA VAL A 196 1.07 2.55 -17.69
C VAL A 196 1.90 1.99 -16.54
N ARG A 197 2.97 2.70 -16.18
CA ARG A 197 3.88 2.30 -15.11
C ARG A 197 3.75 3.22 -13.90
N TYR A 198 3.70 2.62 -12.71
CA TYR A 198 3.54 3.29 -11.43
C TYR A 198 4.73 3.05 -10.50
N SER A 199 5.06 4.06 -9.69
CA SER A 199 5.88 3.93 -8.49
C SER A 199 4.94 3.74 -7.30
N ILE A 200 4.95 2.55 -6.70
CA ILE A 200 4.01 2.16 -5.65
C ILE A 200 4.76 1.96 -4.34
N GLN A 201 4.24 2.54 -3.26
CA GLN A 201 4.73 2.35 -1.90
C GLN A 201 3.56 2.03 -0.97
N TYR A 202 3.71 0.96 -0.18
CA TYR A 202 2.75 0.54 0.85
C TYR A 202 1.34 0.24 0.32
N ALA A 203 1.23 -0.23 -0.93
CA ALA A 203 0.00 -0.73 -1.53
C ALA A 203 0.34 -1.82 -2.56
N TYR A 204 -0.64 -2.68 -2.88
CA TYR A 204 -0.51 -3.73 -3.89
C TYR A 204 -1.72 -3.72 -4.83
N PRO A 205 -1.51 -3.74 -6.16
CA PRO A 205 -2.60 -3.75 -7.12
C PRO A 205 -3.32 -5.10 -7.10
N ILE A 206 -4.66 -5.09 -7.13
CA ILE A 206 -5.50 -6.29 -7.09
C ILE A 206 -6.07 -6.58 -8.48
N ASN A 207 -6.75 -5.61 -9.08
CA ASN A 207 -7.36 -5.73 -10.40
C ASN A 207 -7.63 -4.34 -11.01
N VAL A 208 -7.87 -4.33 -12.32
CA VAL A 208 -8.42 -3.14 -13.00
C VAL A 208 -9.94 -3.24 -12.99
N GLU A 209 -10.61 -2.19 -12.50
CA GLU A 209 -12.08 -2.12 -12.43
C GLU A 209 -12.68 -1.49 -13.69
N GLU A 210 -12.02 -0.48 -14.25
CA GLU A 210 -12.55 0.28 -15.40
C GLU A 210 -11.39 0.78 -16.26
N CYS A 211 -11.54 0.67 -17.58
CA CYS A 211 -10.69 1.30 -18.57
C CYS A 211 -11.53 1.80 -19.74
N LEU A 212 -11.47 3.10 -20.04
CA LEU A 212 -12.21 3.70 -21.14
C LEU A 212 -11.42 4.82 -21.80
N PHE A 213 -11.56 4.92 -23.11
CA PHE A 213 -10.98 5.98 -23.92
C PHE A 213 -12.03 7.04 -24.20
N LYS A 214 -11.61 8.31 -24.18
CA LYS A 214 -12.45 9.45 -24.57
C LYS A 214 -11.79 10.14 -25.76
N ILE A 215 -12.41 9.99 -26.93
CA ILE A 215 -11.95 10.61 -28.17
C ILE A 215 -13.11 11.39 -28.76
N ALA A 216 -12.88 12.69 -28.97
CA ALA A 216 -13.93 13.63 -29.35
C ALA A 216 -15.15 13.54 -28.40
N ASN A 217 -16.28 13.02 -28.87
CA ASN A 217 -17.52 12.83 -28.10
C ASN A 217 -17.88 11.36 -27.89
N GLU A 218 -16.99 10.44 -28.24
CA GLU A 218 -17.20 9.01 -28.12
C GLU A 218 -16.44 8.44 -26.92
N THR A 219 -17.08 7.50 -26.23
CA THR A 219 -16.47 6.75 -25.13
C THR A 219 -16.38 5.30 -25.52
N ILE A 220 -15.15 4.78 -25.58
CA ILE A 220 -14.87 3.40 -26.00
C ILE A 220 -14.32 2.66 -24.80
N TYR A 221 -15.00 1.59 -24.38
CA TYR A 221 -14.52 0.74 -23.31
C TYR A 221 -13.41 -0.17 -23.81
N SER A 222 -12.41 -0.38 -22.96
CA SER A 222 -11.33 -1.31 -23.26
C SER A 222 -10.99 -2.19 -22.07
N LYS A 223 -10.24 -3.26 -22.34
CA LYS A 223 -9.69 -4.13 -21.32
C LYS A 223 -8.32 -3.61 -20.90
N ALA A 224 -8.00 -3.85 -19.65
CA ALA A 224 -6.66 -3.62 -19.13
C ALA A 224 -6.36 -4.69 -18.08
N CYS A 225 -5.09 -5.09 -18.00
CA CYS A 225 -4.63 -6.12 -17.08
C CYS A 225 -3.37 -5.64 -16.34
N ILE A 226 -3.19 -6.15 -15.12
CA ILE A 226 -1.97 -5.94 -14.36
C ILE A 226 -0.95 -6.96 -14.88
N SER A 227 0.16 -6.47 -15.42
CA SER A 227 1.24 -7.32 -15.92
C SER A 227 2.24 -7.68 -14.83
N ASP A 228 2.53 -6.74 -13.93
CA ASP A 228 3.39 -6.90 -12.76
C ASP A 228 2.93 -5.94 -11.64
N ASP A 229 3.58 -5.98 -10.48
CA ASP A 229 3.21 -5.15 -9.32
C ASP A 229 3.25 -3.63 -9.57
N HIS A 230 3.82 -3.17 -10.70
CA HIS A 230 4.02 -1.77 -11.04
C HIS A 230 3.43 -1.36 -12.39
N THR A 231 2.92 -2.29 -13.18
CA THR A 231 2.63 -2.07 -14.60
C THR A 231 1.23 -2.56 -14.95
N VAL A 232 0.44 -1.66 -15.55
CA VAL A 232 -0.86 -1.97 -16.14
C VAL A 232 -0.74 -1.88 -17.66
N ILE A 233 -1.14 -2.93 -18.37
CA ILE A 233 -1.21 -2.96 -19.82
C ILE A 233 -2.66 -2.71 -20.22
N VAL A 234 -2.86 -1.69 -21.05
CA VAL A 234 -4.15 -1.26 -21.58
C VAL A 234 -4.24 -1.72 -23.02
N GLU A 235 -5.24 -2.53 -23.32
CA GLU A 235 -5.57 -2.91 -24.68
C GLU A 235 -6.12 -1.66 -25.40
N THR A 236 -5.68 -1.40 -26.63
CA THR A 236 -6.09 -0.24 -27.41
C THR A 236 -6.81 -0.70 -28.67
N PRO A 237 -8.15 -0.68 -28.67
CA PRO A 237 -8.95 -0.97 -29.86
C PRO A 237 -8.52 -0.15 -31.08
N LEU A 238 -8.43 -0.79 -32.26
CA LEU A 238 -8.04 -0.12 -33.51
C LEU A 238 -8.96 1.06 -33.88
N GLU A 239 -10.23 0.99 -33.49
CA GLU A 239 -11.25 2.03 -33.68
C GLU A 239 -10.82 3.39 -33.12
N ILE A 240 -10.07 3.39 -32.00
CA ILE A 240 -9.53 4.59 -31.34
C ILE A 240 -8.58 5.32 -32.29
N TYR A 241 -7.65 4.60 -32.91
CA TYR A 241 -6.70 5.18 -33.86
C TYR A 241 -7.37 5.66 -35.14
N GLN A 242 -8.36 4.92 -35.64
CA GLN A 242 -9.12 5.31 -36.83
C GLN A 242 -9.92 6.60 -36.61
N LEU A 243 -10.59 6.72 -35.46
CA LEU A 243 -11.31 7.94 -35.09
C LEU A 243 -10.36 9.11 -34.87
N ALA A 244 -9.24 8.88 -34.16
CA ALA A 244 -8.24 9.91 -33.94
C ALA A 244 -7.65 10.42 -35.26
N TYR A 245 -7.33 9.51 -36.18
CA TYR A 245 -6.81 9.84 -37.50
C TYR A 245 -7.79 10.67 -38.31
N LYS A 246 -9.06 10.23 -38.40
CA LYS A 246 -10.12 10.95 -39.13
C LYS A 246 -10.37 12.36 -38.58
N LYS A 247 -10.09 12.58 -37.29
CA LYS A 247 -10.30 13.87 -36.62
C LYS A 247 -9.03 14.70 -36.48
N GLY A 248 -7.88 14.21 -36.95
CA GLY A 248 -6.58 14.87 -36.75
C GLY A 248 -6.20 15.03 -35.27
N ILE A 249 -6.65 14.12 -34.40
CA ILE A 249 -6.35 14.15 -32.97
C ILE A 249 -5.02 13.45 -32.72
N GLU A 250 -4.13 14.12 -32.00
CA GLU A 250 -2.80 13.60 -31.63
C GLU A 250 -2.72 13.18 -30.15
N ASP A 251 -3.58 13.73 -29.29
CA ASP A 251 -3.59 13.45 -27.87
C ASP A 251 -4.70 12.46 -27.53
N ILE A 252 -4.33 11.23 -27.21
CA ILE A 252 -5.27 10.16 -26.86
C ILE A 252 -5.41 10.08 -25.35
N ASN A 253 -6.63 10.36 -24.86
CA ASN A 253 -6.96 10.36 -23.44
C ASN A 253 -7.71 9.07 -23.07
N PHE A 254 -7.30 8.47 -21.96
CA PHE A 254 -8.02 7.36 -21.38
C PHE A 254 -8.08 7.46 -19.86
N LYS A 255 -9.17 6.96 -19.31
CA LYS A 255 -9.42 6.85 -17.88
C LYS A 255 -9.17 5.41 -17.48
N LEU A 256 -8.46 5.23 -16.37
CA LEU A 256 -8.15 3.92 -15.81
C LEU A 256 -8.41 3.94 -14.30
N LYS A 257 -9.17 2.94 -13.83
CA LYS A 257 -9.51 2.75 -12.42
C LYS A 257 -8.92 1.44 -11.93
N VAL A 258 -7.92 1.52 -11.07
CA VAL A 258 -7.18 0.37 -10.54
C VAL A 258 -7.46 0.20 -9.06
N LYS A 259 -7.86 -1.00 -8.66
CA LYS A 259 -8.10 -1.34 -7.26
C LYS A 259 -6.81 -1.83 -6.61
N PHE A 260 -6.52 -1.31 -5.44
CA PHE A 260 -5.43 -1.70 -4.56
C PHE A 260 -5.98 -2.27 -3.25
N ASP A 261 -5.14 -2.94 -2.47
CA ASP A 261 -5.49 -3.46 -1.15
C ASP A 261 -5.87 -2.36 -0.13
N LYS A 262 -5.38 -1.13 -0.32
CA LYS A 262 -5.64 0.03 0.56
C LYS A 262 -6.57 1.09 -0.03
N GLY A 263 -7.13 0.88 -1.23
CA GLY A 263 -8.01 1.86 -1.87
C GLY A 263 -8.11 1.71 -3.38
N THR A 264 -8.60 2.73 -4.06
CA THR A 264 -8.75 2.72 -5.52
C THR A 264 -8.08 3.96 -6.12
N LEU A 265 -7.28 3.76 -7.17
CA LEU A 265 -6.69 4.82 -7.96
C LEU A 265 -7.55 5.06 -9.19
N GLU A 266 -8.01 6.29 -9.37
CA GLU A 266 -8.68 6.74 -10.59
C GLU A 266 -7.81 7.79 -11.27
N GLY A 267 -7.29 7.45 -12.44
CA GLY A 267 -6.38 8.30 -13.19
C GLY A 267 -6.89 8.59 -14.59
N ASN A 268 -6.62 9.81 -15.06
CA ASN A 268 -6.77 10.19 -16.46
C ASN A 268 -5.37 10.35 -17.06
N TYR A 269 -5.10 9.59 -18.11
CA TYR A 269 -3.81 9.47 -18.75
C TYR A 269 -3.90 9.92 -20.21
N THR A 270 -2.80 10.45 -20.72
CA THR A 270 -2.69 10.91 -22.10
C THR A 270 -1.40 10.36 -22.70
N TYR A 271 -1.48 9.84 -23.91
CA TYR A 271 -0.30 9.60 -24.75
C TYR A 271 -0.45 10.29 -26.09
N LYS A 272 0.68 10.64 -26.69
CA LYS A 272 0.73 11.38 -27.95
C LYS A 272 1.03 10.44 -29.12
N ILE A 273 0.28 10.61 -30.19
CA ILE A 273 0.56 10.03 -31.50
C ILE A 273 0.91 11.16 -32.47
N ASN A 274 1.79 10.88 -33.42
CA ASN A 274 2.22 11.85 -34.40
C ASN A 274 1.97 11.25 -35.79
N TRP A 275 1.05 11.86 -36.54
CA TRP A 275 0.66 11.41 -37.87
C TRP A 275 1.72 11.85 -38.88
N ARG A 276 2.27 10.89 -39.62
CA ARG A 276 3.40 11.12 -40.52
C ARG A 276 3.13 10.60 -41.92
N LYS A 277 3.86 11.14 -42.88
CA LYS A 277 3.94 10.60 -44.24
C LYS A 277 4.50 9.18 -44.21
N LEU A 278 4.19 8.40 -45.25
CA LEU A 278 4.81 7.10 -45.46
C LEU A 278 6.31 7.27 -45.71
N ASN A 279 7.12 6.40 -45.13
CA ASN A 279 8.55 6.35 -45.40
C ASN A 279 8.77 5.55 -46.69
N ILE A 280 8.94 6.26 -47.80
CA ILE A 280 9.12 5.63 -49.12
C ILE A 280 10.56 5.82 -49.60
N TYR A 281 11.26 4.72 -49.83
CA TYR A 281 12.64 4.71 -50.32
C TYR A 281 12.92 3.51 -51.22
N VAL A 282 14.06 3.57 -51.93
CA VAL A 282 14.47 2.54 -52.90
C VAL A 282 15.72 1.84 -52.37
N GLU A 283 15.73 0.52 -52.40
CA GLU A 283 16.87 -0.32 -52.03
C GLU A 283 17.13 -1.31 -53.18
N GLY A 284 18.18 -1.05 -53.97
CA GLY A 284 18.42 -1.78 -55.22
C GLY A 284 17.32 -1.54 -56.25
N GLU A 285 16.64 -2.62 -56.67
CA GLU A 285 15.50 -2.59 -57.61
C GLU A 285 14.14 -2.73 -56.90
N GLU A 286 14.12 -2.61 -55.57
CA GLU A 286 12.92 -2.73 -54.75
C GLU A 286 12.49 -1.37 -54.21
N LEU A 287 11.19 -1.09 -54.30
CA LEU A 287 10.56 0.04 -53.64
C LEU A 287 10.05 -0.42 -52.28
N ILE A 288 10.54 0.22 -51.23
CA ILE A 288 10.13 -0.04 -49.85
C ILE A 288 9.21 1.07 -49.39
N ILE A 289 8.05 0.67 -48.86
CA ILE A 289 7.04 1.55 -48.30
C ILE A 289 6.82 1.14 -46.85
N GLU A 290 7.21 2.01 -45.92
CA GLU A 290 7.02 1.81 -44.49
C GLU A 290 5.94 2.76 -43.96
N ASN A 291 4.98 2.21 -43.23
CA ASN A 291 3.92 2.97 -42.60
C ASN A 291 4.24 3.20 -41.12
N PRO A 292 4.66 4.42 -40.72
CA PRO A 292 4.96 4.73 -39.32
C PRO A 292 3.71 5.00 -38.46
N ASN A 293 2.51 4.93 -39.04
CA ASN A 293 1.26 5.27 -38.36
C ASN A 293 0.56 4.05 -37.76
N TYR A 294 -0.32 4.31 -36.79
CA TYR A 294 -1.13 3.31 -36.09
C TYR A 294 -2.42 2.91 -36.84
N VAL A 295 -2.61 3.45 -38.05
CA VAL A 295 -3.71 3.10 -38.96
C VAL A 295 -3.15 2.61 -40.27
N SER A 296 -3.87 1.69 -40.92
CA SER A 296 -3.53 1.27 -42.28
C SER A 296 -3.76 2.43 -43.26
N MET A 297 -2.84 2.59 -44.21
CA MET A 297 -2.91 3.65 -45.22
C MET A 297 -3.13 3.05 -46.61
N ASN A 298 -4.05 3.65 -47.36
CA ASN A 298 -4.37 3.23 -48.72
C ASN A 298 -3.62 4.09 -49.74
N ILE A 299 -2.87 3.43 -50.62
CA ILE A 299 -2.20 4.05 -51.75
C ILE A 299 -3.14 3.90 -52.95
N SER A 300 -3.71 5.02 -53.39
CA SER A 300 -4.75 5.07 -54.41
C SER A 300 -4.21 4.94 -55.84
N LEU A 301 -2.96 5.33 -56.06
CA LEU A 301 -2.29 5.22 -57.36
C LEU A 301 -0.82 4.85 -57.17
N ILE A 302 -0.38 3.83 -57.89
CA ILE A 302 1.04 3.49 -58.05
C ILE A 302 1.32 3.41 -59.55
N LYS A 303 2.17 4.30 -60.04
CA LYS A 303 2.49 4.42 -61.47
C LYS A 303 4.00 4.31 -61.66
N VAL A 304 4.42 3.37 -62.51
CA VAL A 304 5.82 3.12 -62.83
C VAL A 304 6.09 3.61 -64.25
N ILE A 305 7.03 4.54 -64.40
CA ILE A 305 7.43 5.13 -65.68
C ILE A 305 8.82 4.60 -66.02
N TYR A 306 8.90 3.66 -66.96
CA TYR A 306 10.16 3.12 -67.44
C TYR A 306 10.78 4.05 -68.48
N MET A 307 12.07 4.31 -68.34
CA MET A 307 12.82 5.18 -69.23
C MET A 307 13.88 4.38 -69.99
N THR A 308 14.08 4.74 -71.24
CA THR A 308 15.18 4.26 -72.10
C THR A 308 15.97 5.45 -72.65
N ILE A 309 17.08 5.18 -73.33
CA ILE A 309 17.88 6.19 -74.03
C ILE A 309 17.67 6.00 -75.53
N ASP A 310 17.37 7.09 -76.26
CA ASP A 310 17.28 7.05 -77.71
C ASP A 310 18.66 7.02 -78.39
N LYS A 311 18.68 6.89 -79.73
CA LYS A 311 19.92 6.85 -80.51
C LYS A 311 20.76 8.13 -80.42
N ALA A 312 20.16 9.25 -79.98
CA ALA A 312 20.82 10.54 -79.83
C ALA A 312 21.25 10.81 -78.37
N GLY A 313 21.03 9.88 -77.45
CA GLY A 313 21.43 10.00 -76.04
C GLY A 313 20.39 10.66 -75.13
N PHE A 314 19.19 10.96 -75.63
CA PHE A 314 18.13 11.58 -74.82
C PHE A 314 17.28 10.53 -74.11
N THR A 315 16.82 10.85 -72.90
CA THR A 315 15.90 9.99 -72.15
C THR A 315 14.51 10.05 -72.76
N LYS A 316 13.92 8.89 -73.03
CA LYS A 316 12.57 8.74 -73.55
C LYS A 316 11.77 7.78 -72.68
N ILE A 317 10.48 8.07 -72.50
CA ILE A 317 9.55 7.13 -71.85
C ILE A 317 9.43 5.90 -72.74
N LEU A 318 9.80 4.75 -72.20
CA LEU A 318 9.63 3.45 -72.85
C LEU A 318 8.19 2.96 -72.65
N ARG A 319 7.73 2.96 -71.40
CA ARG A 319 6.45 2.38 -70.99
C ARG A 319 5.98 2.98 -69.67
N ILE A 320 4.66 3.00 -69.47
CA ILE A 320 4.04 3.34 -68.19
C ILE A 320 3.20 2.15 -67.76
N ASP A 321 3.46 1.65 -66.56
CA ASP A 321 2.65 0.61 -65.93
C ASP A 321 1.94 1.15 -64.69
N TYR A 322 0.76 0.60 -64.43
CA TYR A 322 -0.03 0.88 -63.23
C TYR A 322 -0.06 -0.36 -62.38
N ILE A 323 0.32 -0.22 -61.11
CA ILE A 323 0.20 -1.27 -60.10
C ILE A 323 -1.13 -1.05 -59.38
N GLU A 324 -1.81 -2.16 -59.05
CA GLU A 324 -3.06 -2.12 -58.30
C GLU A 324 -2.91 -1.32 -56.98
N PRO A 325 -3.97 -0.61 -56.55
CA PRO A 325 -3.98 0.07 -55.26
C PRO A 325 -3.60 -0.88 -54.12
N LEU A 326 -2.87 -0.35 -53.16
CA LEU A 326 -2.25 -1.15 -52.10
C LEU A 326 -2.55 -0.55 -50.73
N THR A 327 -2.95 -1.40 -49.79
CA THR A 327 -3.08 -1.03 -48.38
C THR A 327 -1.82 -1.42 -47.63
N VAL A 328 -1.18 -0.46 -46.97
CA VAL A 328 -0.02 -0.70 -46.11
C VAL A 328 -0.52 -0.71 -44.66
N ASN A 329 -0.38 -1.85 -43.98
CA ASN A 329 -0.86 -2.02 -42.62
C ASN A 329 -0.16 -1.08 -41.62
N ALA A 330 -0.81 -0.81 -40.48
CA ALA A 330 -0.24 -0.01 -39.40
C ALA A 330 1.13 -0.57 -38.94
N LEU A 331 2.09 0.31 -38.67
CA LEU A 331 3.46 -0.02 -38.22
C LEU A 331 4.12 -1.16 -39.00
N SER A 332 3.91 -1.20 -40.31
CA SER A 332 4.39 -2.29 -41.18
C SER A 332 5.19 -1.79 -42.37
N LYS A 333 5.95 -2.71 -42.97
CA LYS A 333 6.75 -2.50 -44.19
C LYS A 333 6.21 -3.37 -45.31
N GLN A 334 6.02 -2.76 -46.46
CA GLN A 334 5.62 -3.42 -47.70
C GLN A 334 6.73 -3.23 -48.74
N VAL A 335 7.07 -4.31 -49.45
CA VAL A 335 8.12 -4.30 -50.47
C VAL A 335 7.48 -4.58 -51.83
N LEU A 336 7.74 -3.69 -52.79
CA LEU A 336 7.30 -3.82 -54.17
C LEU A 336 8.53 -4.04 -55.06
N LYS A 337 8.61 -5.24 -55.64
CA LYS A 337 9.65 -5.55 -56.62
C LYS A 337 9.25 -4.98 -57.98
N ILE A 338 10.00 -3.99 -58.46
CA ILE A 338 9.76 -3.42 -59.78
C ILE A 338 10.51 -4.26 -60.80
N ARG A 339 9.77 -5.03 -61.60
CA ARG A 339 10.39 -5.92 -62.60
C ARG A 339 11.10 -5.07 -63.64
N ARG A 340 12.37 -5.42 -63.90
CA ARG A 340 13.13 -4.83 -64.99
C ARG A 340 12.50 -5.19 -66.34
N GLU A 341 12.30 -4.18 -67.18
CA GLU A 341 11.95 -4.33 -68.59
C GLU A 341 13.25 -4.32 -69.41
N SER A 342 13.37 -5.16 -70.44
CA SER A 342 14.65 -5.49 -71.09
C SER A 342 15.40 -4.30 -71.67
N GLU A 343 14.70 -3.23 -72.07
CA GLU A 343 15.27 -2.01 -72.65
C GLU A 343 15.29 -0.81 -71.69
N ALA A 344 14.82 -0.98 -70.46
CA ALA A 344 14.75 0.09 -69.47
C ALA A 344 16.08 0.28 -68.75
N ILE A 345 16.57 1.52 -68.70
CA ILE A 345 17.78 1.92 -67.95
C ILE A 345 17.48 2.35 -66.51
N ASN A 346 16.29 2.91 -66.29
CA ASN A 346 15.80 3.34 -64.99
C ASN A 346 14.27 3.44 -65.02
N ALA A 347 13.66 3.62 -63.84
CA ALA A 347 12.25 3.87 -63.69
C ALA A 347 11.98 4.96 -62.64
N TYR A 348 10.91 5.73 -62.85
CA TYR A 348 10.32 6.57 -61.81
C TYR A 348 9.05 5.91 -61.29
N VAL A 349 8.93 5.78 -59.97
CA VAL A 349 7.69 5.32 -59.33
C VAL A 349 7.00 6.50 -58.68
N GLU A 350 5.79 6.79 -59.13
CA GLU A 350 4.89 7.82 -58.60
C GLU A 350 3.83 7.16 -57.73
N LEU A 351 3.64 7.69 -56.52
CA LEU A 351 2.67 7.21 -55.55
C LEU A 351 1.74 8.34 -55.14
N LYS A 352 0.45 8.02 -55.01
CA LYS A 352 -0.58 8.92 -54.46
C LYS A 352 -1.28 8.23 -53.30
N TYR A 353 -1.41 8.94 -52.18
CA TYR A 353 -2.15 8.48 -51.01
C TYR A 353 -2.71 9.67 -50.23
N GLU A 354 -3.57 9.41 -49.26
CA GLU A 354 -4.22 10.43 -48.43
C GLU A 354 -3.60 10.44 -47.02
N LEU A 355 -3.32 11.63 -46.49
CA LEU A 355 -2.88 11.84 -45.12
C LEU A 355 -3.74 12.93 -44.48
N LEU A 356 -4.59 12.56 -43.51
CA LEU A 356 -5.46 13.51 -42.79
C LEU A 356 -6.31 14.38 -43.76
N GLU A 357 -6.97 13.75 -44.73
CA GLU A 357 -7.77 14.42 -45.78
C GLU A 357 -6.96 15.24 -46.80
N GLU A 358 -5.63 15.25 -46.71
CA GLU A 358 -4.74 15.86 -47.71
C GLU A 358 -4.17 14.82 -48.67
N GLU A 359 -4.22 15.11 -49.97
CA GLU A 359 -3.57 14.27 -50.98
C GLU A 359 -2.05 14.48 -50.96
N VAL A 360 -1.31 13.38 -50.78
CA VAL A 360 0.15 13.36 -50.84
C VAL A 360 0.60 12.68 -52.12
N PHE A 361 1.52 13.33 -52.83
CA PHE A 361 2.16 12.79 -54.02
C PHE A 361 3.68 12.65 -53.78
N GLU A 362 4.22 11.47 -54.06
CA GLU A 362 5.65 11.20 -53.99
C GLU A 362 6.16 10.55 -55.27
N ARG A 363 7.40 10.88 -55.66
CA ARG A 363 8.11 10.28 -56.79
C ARG A 363 9.46 9.75 -56.32
N LYS A 364 9.80 8.51 -56.66
CA LYS A 364 11.10 7.88 -56.39
C LYS A 364 11.75 7.42 -57.68
N TYR A 365 13.08 7.40 -57.68
CA TYR A 365 13.90 7.00 -58.82
C TYR A 365 14.56 5.65 -58.52
N ILE A 366 14.43 4.71 -59.46
CA ILE A 366 15.03 3.37 -59.40
C ILE A 366 15.98 3.25 -60.58
N LYS A 367 17.24 2.90 -60.31
CA LYS A 367 18.22 2.60 -61.35
C LYS A 367 18.35 1.08 -61.48
N PHE A 368 18.13 0.55 -62.68
CA PHE A 368 18.36 -0.86 -62.93
C PHE A 368 19.85 -1.10 -63.06
N THR A 369 20.40 -2.03 -62.28
CA THR A 369 21.81 -2.41 -62.38
C THR A 369 21.94 -3.54 -63.40
N GLY A 370 22.78 -3.27 -64.41
CA GLY A 370 23.01 -4.12 -65.58
C GLY A 370 23.50 -5.50 -65.23
#